data_AF-A0A957KR22-F1
#
_entry.id   AF-A0A957KR22-F1
#
_cell.length_a   1.000
_cell.length_b   1.000
_cell.length_c   1.000
_cell.angle_alpha   90.00
_cell.angle_beta   90.00
_cell.angle_gamma   90.00
#
_symmetry.space_group_name_H-M   'P 1'
#
loop_
_entity.id
_entity.type
_entity.pdbx_description
1 polymer ?
#
loop_
_entity_poly.entity_id
_entity_poly.type
_entity_poly.pdbx_seq_one_letter_code
_entity_poly.pdbx_strand_id
1 'polypeptide(L)'
;MTESTQKPSKNRTWLYIALFALAAVATIVVVAVLMNIQGKKDEATQYPLKVVEIAENELDPAVWGLNFPVQYDSFKKTAENYGPTTYGGSEPYSKLERVPAMTRLWAGYAFSKDHNEDRGHYYALQDQMDTERVKIVEQPGACANCHAAETPQLIAEMGWENFNHTPYNELKESLHLGSSCADCHDPDTMALRITRPAFINAMEKRGIDVTQATRQEMRTYVCAQCHVEYYFQGENKLLTFPWENGLAI
;
A
#
# COMPACT_ATOMS: atom_id res chain seq x y z
N MET A 1 -53.40 -35.70 -58.94
CA MET A 1 -52.01 -35.51 -58.47
C MET A 1 -52.05 -35.57 -56.96
N THR A 2 -51.82 -36.75 -56.38
CA THR A 2 -51.84 -36.97 -54.92
C THR A 2 -50.39 -36.98 -54.44
N GLU A 3 -49.94 -35.89 -53.82
CA GLU A 3 -48.66 -35.85 -53.11
C GLU A 3 -48.70 -36.82 -51.93
N SER A 4 -47.90 -37.88 -52.02
CA SER A 4 -47.61 -38.77 -50.91
C SER A 4 -46.68 -38.04 -49.95
N THR A 5 -47.22 -37.57 -48.83
CA THR A 5 -46.44 -37.03 -47.72
C THR A 5 -45.72 -38.18 -47.01
N GLN A 6 -44.44 -38.36 -47.34
CA GLN A 6 -43.59 -39.39 -46.77
C GLN A 6 -43.35 -39.11 -45.28
N LYS A 7 -44.01 -39.89 -44.42
CA LYS A 7 -43.92 -39.78 -42.94
C LYS A 7 -42.47 -40.06 -42.51
N PRO A 8 -41.80 -39.19 -41.73
CA PRO A 8 -40.41 -39.36 -41.34
C PRO A 8 -40.23 -40.65 -40.52
N SER A 9 -39.14 -41.39 -40.77
CA SER A 9 -38.83 -42.63 -40.05
C SER A 9 -38.64 -42.34 -38.56
N LYS A 10 -39.17 -43.21 -37.68
CA LYS A 10 -39.09 -43.07 -36.21
C LYS A 10 -37.68 -42.72 -35.69
N ASN A 11 -36.63 -43.21 -36.36
CA ASN A 11 -35.22 -42.93 -36.00
C ASN A 11 -34.84 -41.46 -36.20
N ARG A 12 -35.34 -40.79 -37.24
CA ARG A 12 -35.10 -39.35 -37.46
C ARG A 12 -35.79 -38.50 -36.39
N THR A 13 -37.00 -38.89 -35.99
CA THR A 13 -37.74 -38.20 -34.94
C THR A 13 -37.02 -38.25 -33.58
N TRP A 14 -36.49 -39.41 -33.20
CA TRP A 14 -35.68 -39.55 -31.98
C TRP A 14 -34.37 -38.76 -32.03
N LEU A 15 -33.74 -38.69 -33.21
CA LEU A 15 -32.52 -37.92 -33.43
C LEU A 15 -32.78 -36.42 -33.24
N TYR A 16 -33.89 -35.89 -33.77
CA TYR A 16 -34.29 -34.50 -33.54
C TYR A 16 -34.67 -34.21 -32.09
N ILE A 17 -35.33 -35.15 -31.40
CA ILE A 17 -35.64 -35.01 -29.97
C ILE A 17 -34.35 -34.97 -29.14
N ALA A 18 -33.38 -35.85 -29.44
CA ALA A 18 -32.09 -35.86 -28.76
C ALA A 18 -31.30 -34.57 -29.00
N LEU A 19 -31.28 -34.06 -30.23
CA LEU A 19 -30.63 -32.80 -30.58
C LEU A 19 -31.29 -31.60 -29.88
N PHE A 20 -32.62 -31.58 -29.82
CA PHE A 20 -33.37 -30.56 -29.08
C PHE A 20 -33.07 -30.60 -27.59
N ALA A 21 -33.07 -31.80 -26.98
CA ALA A 21 -32.74 -31.97 -25.57
C ALA A 21 -31.29 -31.52 -25.28
N LEU A 22 -30.35 -31.87 -26.14
CA LEU A 22 -28.95 -31.45 -26.01
C LEU A 22 -28.81 -29.92 -26.11
N ALA A 23 -29.49 -29.29 -27.08
CA ALA A 23 -29.49 -27.83 -27.24
C ALA A 23 -30.15 -27.13 -26.04
N ALA A 24 -31.23 -27.70 -25.49
CA ALA A 24 -31.89 -27.18 -24.29
C ALA A 24 -30.96 -27.26 -23.07
N VAL A 25 -30.28 -28.40 -22.85
CA VAL A 25 -29.30 -28.53 -21.76
C VAL A 25 -28.14 -27.56 -21.94
N ALA A 26 -27.59 -27.44 -23.15
CA ALA A 26 -26.52 -26.48 -23.45
C ALA A 26 -26.94 -25.04 -23.16
N THR A 27 -28.17 -24.67 -23.53
CA THR A 27 -28.74 -23.34 -23.25
C THR A 27 -28.87 -23.10 -21.75
N ILE A 28 -29.36 -24.08 -20.98
CA ILE A 28 -29.48 -23.99 -19.51
C ILE A 28 -28.09 -23.77 -18.88
N VAL A 29 -27.06 -24.50 -19.34
CA VAL A 29 -25.69 -24.34 -18.84
C VAL A 29 -25.16 -22.94 -19.14
N VAL A 30 -25.33 -22.45 -20.38
CA VAL A 30 -24.89 -21.09 -20.75
C VAL A 30 -25.60 -20.03 -19.92
N VAL A 31 -26.91 -20.13 -19.72
CA VAL A 31 -27.68 -19.19 -18.88
C VAL A 31 -27.22 -19.25 -17.42
N ALA A 32 -26.99 -20.44 -16.86
CA ALA A 32 -26.50 -20.59 -15.49
C ALA A 32 -25.12 -19.96 -15.30
N VAL A 33 -24.22 -20.12 -16.28
CA VAL A 33 -22.90 -19.47 -16.27
C VAL A 33 -23.04 -17.95 -16.36
N LEU A 34 -23.89 -17.43 -17.24
CA LEU A 34 -24.12 -15.99 -17.37
C LEU A 34 -24.73 -15.39 -16.09
N MET A 35 -25.71 -16.05 -15.48
CA MET A 35 -26.29 -15.63 -14.20
C MET A 35 -25.26 -15.65 -13.08
N ASN A 36 -24.38 -16.66 -13.03
CA ASN A 36 -23.29 -16.71 -12.07
C ASN A 36 -22.27 -15.57 -12.29
N ILE A 37 -21.90 -15.29 -13.55
CA ILE A 37 -21.00 -14.17 -13.89
C ILE A 37 -21.65 -12.84 -13.49
N GLN A 38 -22.93 -12.64 -13.79
CA GLN A 38 -23.63 -11.41 -13.44
C GLN A 38 -23.75 -11.25 -11.92
N GLY A 39 -24.15 -12.30 -11.19
CA GLY A 39 -24.18 -12.28 -9.74
C GLY A 39 -22.82 -11.96 -9.12
N LYS A 40 -21.73 -12.52 -9.64
CA LYS A 40 -20.37 -12.20 -9.20
C LYS A 40 -19.96 -10.75 -9.53
N LYS A 41 -20.41 -10.20 -10.65
CA LYS A 41 -20.19 -8.79 -10.99
C LYS A 41 -20.95 -7.86 -10.06
N ASP A 42 -22.22 -8.18 -9.78
CA ASP A 42 -23.05 -7.37 -8.88
C ASP A 42 -22.51 -7.43 -7.44
N GLU A 43 -22.13 -8.61 -6.94
CA GLU A 43 -21.43 -8.78 -5.66
C GLU A 43 -20.13 -7.95 -5.61
N ALA A 44 -19.37 -7.89 -6.71
CA ALA A 44 -18.15 -7.09 -6.78
C ALA A 44 -18.42 -5.58 -6.71
N THR A 45 -19.59 -5.09 -7.15
CA THR A 45 -19.96 -3.67 -6.98
C THR A 45 -20.29 -3.30 -5.54
N GLN A 46 -20.66 -4.29 -4.71
CA GLN A 46 -20.93 -4.10 -3.29
C GLN A 46 -19.67 -4.29 -2.43
N TYR A 47 -18.53 -4.62 -3.04
CA TYR A 47 -17.27 -4.80 -2.34
C TYR A 47 -16.37 -3.55 -2.48
N PRO A 48 -15.83 -3.03 -1.38
CA PRO A 48 -16.02 -3.50 -0.01
C PRO A 48 -17.37 -3.10 0.56
N LEU A 49 -18.01 -4.01 1.31
CA LEU A 49 -19.24 -3.69 2.03
C LEU A 49 -18.87 -2.75 3.19
N LYS A 50 -19.12 -1.45 3.03
CA LYS A 50 -18.87 -0.46 4.08
C LYS A 50 -20.06 -0.40 5.04
N VAL A 51 -19.80 -0.69 6.30
CA VAL A 51 -20.74 -0.50 7.42
C VAL A 51 -20.76 0.97 7.85
N VAL A 52 -19.60 1.61 7.81
CA VAL A 52 -19.42 3.05 8.07
C VAL A 52 -18.73 3.73 6.89
N GLU A 53 -19.08 4.99 6.64
CA GLU A 53 -18.33 5.81 5.68
C GLU A 53 -16.97 6.19 6.28
N ILE A 54 -15.91 6.10 5.47
CA ILE A 54 -14.55 6.49 5.87
C ILE A 54 -14.29 7.82 5.17
N ALA A 55 -14.01 8.87 5.94
CA ALA A 55 -13.74 10.19 5.36
C ALA A 55 -12.44 10.19 4.54
N GLU A 56 -12.34 11.09 3.55
CA GLU A 56 -11.18 11.20 2.66
C GLU A 56 -9.84 11.31 3.41
N ASN A 57 -9.87 12.03 4.54
CA ASN A 57 -8.73 12.34 5.39
C ASN A 57 -8.71 11.53 6.71
N GLU A 58 -9.45 10.43 6.79
CA GLU A 58 -9.45 9.57 7.98
C GLU A 58 -8.13 8.80 8.10
N LEU A 59 -7.36 9.12 9.15
CA LEU A 59 -6.06 8.53 9.40
C LEU A 59 -6.07 7.45 10.47
N ASP A 60 -7.08 7.36 11.33
CA ASP A 60 -7.11 6.39 12.43
C ASP A 60 -7.43 4.98 11.90
N PRO A 61 -6.47 4.03 11.94
CA PRO A 61 -6.71 2.66 11.48
C PRO A 61 -7.89 1.96 12.19
N ALA A 62 -8.25 2.38 13.41
CA ALA A 62 -9.39 1.82 14.13
C ALA A 62 -10.73 2.12 13.45
N VAL A 63 -10.88 3.31 12.85
CA VAL A 63 -12.08 3.69 12.08
C VAL A 63 -12.21 2.81 10.84
N TRP A 64 -11.09 2.57 10.13
CA TRP A 64 -11.04 1.65 9.00
C TRP A 64 -11.36 0.21 9.43
N GLY A 65 -10.91 -0.19 10.62
CA GLY A 65 -11.15 -1.51 11.20
C GLY A 65 -12.62 -1.86 11.46
N LEU A 66 -13.52 -0.87 11.53
CA LEU A 66 -14.97 -1.10 11.62
C LEU A 66 -15.51 -1.79 10.36
N ASN A 67 -14.96 -1.45 9.19
CA ASN A 67 -15.30 -2.07 7.91
C ASN A 67 -14.38 -3.27 7.60
N PHE A 68 -13.12 -3.23 8.04
CA PHE A 68 -12.07 -4.17 7.66
C PHE A 68 -11.41 -4.83 8.89
N PRO A 69 -12.17 -5.55 9.74
CA PRO A 69 -11.67 -6.03 11.03
C PRO A 69 -10.51 -7.03 10.90
N VAL A 70 -10.49 -7.85 9.84
CA VAL A 70 -9.41 -8.83 9.60
C VAL A 70 -8.10 -8.12 9.23
N GLN A 71 -8.18 -7.12 8.35
CA GLN A 71 -7.02 -6.33 7.91
C GLN A 71 -6.49 -5.48 9.07
N TYR A 72 -7.38 -4.85 9.84
CA TYR A 72 -7.01 -4.08 11.02
C TYR A 72 -6.37 -4.96 12.11
N ASP A 73 -6.91 -6.14 12.39
CA ASP A 73 -6.28 -7.08 13.32
C ASP A 73 -4.88 -7.50 12.83
N SER A 74 -4.72 -7.76 11.54
CA SER A 74 -3.41 -8.04 10.95
C SER A 74 -2.44 -6.86 11.05
N PHE A 75 -2.92 -5.62 10.89
CA PHE A 75 -2.10 -4.43 11.05
C PHE A 75 -1.62 -4.27 12.51
N LYS A 76 -2.52 -4.48 13.48
CA LYS A 76 -2.17 -4.42 14.91
C LYS A 76 -1.11 -5.43 15.33
N LYS A 77 -0.98 -6.57 14.64
CA LYS A 77 0.10 -7.54 14.90
C LYS A 77 1.49 -6.96 14.65
N THR A 78 1.62 -5.84 13.94
CA THR A 78 2.89 -5.12 13.83
C THR A 78 3.36 -4.51 15.16
N ALA A 79 2.49 -4.44 16.17
CA ALA A 79 2.86 -4.08 17.54
C ALA A 79 3.51 -5.26 18.31
N GLU A 80 3.36 -6.49 17.84
CA GLU A 80 3.87 -7.68 18.51
C GLU A 80 5.39 -7.81 18.30
N ASN A 81 6.12 -7.96 19.40
CA ASN A 81 7.52 -8.34 19.37
C ASN A 81 7.63 -9.88 19.48
N TYR A 82 7.96 -10.51 18.36
CA TYR A 82 8.21 -11.96 18.26
C TYR A 82 9.68 -12.33 18.52
N GLY A 83 10.51 -11.36 18.88
CA GLY A 83 11.91 -11.54 19.25
C GLY A 83 12.88 -11.55 18.05
N PRO A 84 14.15 -11.89 18.31
CA PRO A 84 15.18 -11.93 17.28
C PRO A 84 15.05 -13.19 16.40
N THR A 85 15.41 -13.03 15.13
CA THR A 85 15.72 -14.11 14.20
C THR A 85 17.23 -14.17 13.97
N THR A 86 17.71 -15.06 13.09
CA THR A 86 19.13 -15.16 12.77
C THR A 86 19.72 -13.83 12.28
N TYR A 87 18.99 -13.08 11.46
CA TYR A 87 19.50 -11.89 10.76
C TYR A 87 18.71 -10.60 11.00
N GLY A 88 17.63 -10.66 11.77
CA GLY A 88 16.79 -9.49 12.07
C GLY A 88 15.82 -9.82 13.19
N GLY A 89 14.57 -9.38 13.06
CA GLY A 89 13.50 -9.73 13.98
C GLY A 89 12.62 -8.51 14.25
N SER A 90 11.96 -8.50 15.41
CA SER A 90 11.17 -7.36 15.88
C SER A 90 11.67 -6.78 17.20
N GLU A 91 12.78 -7.33 17.73
CA GLU A 91 13.45 -6.82 18.93
C GLU A 91 14.32 -5.61 18.53
N PRO A 92 14.04 -4.39 19.02
CA PRO A 92 14.74 -3.16 18.61
C PRO A 92 16.09 -3.01 19.31
N TYR A 93 16.98 -3.99 19.17
CA TYR A 93 18.32 -3.93 19.74
C TYR A 93 19.22 -2.94 18.98
N SER A 94 20.28 -2.45 19.64
CA SER A 94 21.24 -1.54 19.01
C SER A 94 22.11 -2.25 17.97
N LYS A 95 21.96 -1.86 16.69
CA LYS A 95 22.83 -2.32 15.61
C LYS A 95 24.27 -1.81 15.80
N LEU A 96 24.45 -0.66 16.48
CA LEU A 96 25.76 -0.12 16.82
C LEU A 96 26.51 -0.99 17.84
N GLU A 97 25.80 -1.56 18.82
CA GLU A 97 26.41 -2.51 19.78
C GLU A 97 26.70 -3.86 19.11
N ARG A 98 25.77 -4.36 18.29
CA ARG A 98 25.95 -5.62 17.55
C ARG A 98 27.08 -5.52 16.51
N VAL A 99 27.25 -4.37 15.87
CA VAL A 99 28.28 -4.11 14.85
C VAL A 99 29.03 -2.80 15.16
N PRO A 100 30.01 -2.83 16.10
CA PRO A 100 30.71 -1.62 16.56
C PRO A 100 31.48 -0.84 15.47
N ALA A 101 31.75 -1.49 14.34
CA ALA A 101 32.35 -0.82 13.18
C ALA A 101 31.46 0.30 12.61
N MET A 102 30.12 0.18 12.71
CA MET A 102 29.17 1.17 12.20
C MET A 102 29.37 2.54 12.85
N THR A 103 29.63 2.57 14.17
CA THR A 103 29.92 3.82 14.91
C THR A 103 31.15 4.54 14.36
N ARG A 104 32.16 3.79 13.90
CA ARG A 104 33.37 4.38 13.28
C ARG A 104 33.11 4.83 11.85
N LEU A 105 32.39 4.04 11.06
CA LEU A 105 32.07 4.35 9.67
C LEU A 105 31.19 5.60 9.55
N TRP A 106 30.30 5.82 10.51
CA TRP A 106 29.42 6.99 10.55
C TRP A 106 29.89 8.09 11.48
N ALA A 107 31.17 8.09 11.87
CA ALA A 107 31.71 9.11 12.78
C ALA A 107 31.45 10.53 12.24
N GLY A 108 30.80 11.36 13.04
CA GLY A 108 30.38 12.72 12.65
C GLY A 108 28.96 12.80 12.06
N TYR A 109 28.26 11.67 11.94
CA TYR A 109 26.88 11.60 11.45
C TYR A 109 25.93 11.07 12.53
N ALA A 110 24.65 11.47 12.49
CA ALA A 110 23.68 11.15 13.55
C ALA A 110 23.49 9.64 13.75
N PHE A 111 23.65 8.83 12.70
CA PHE A 111 23.57 7.37 12.77
C PHE A 111 24.65 6.73 13.64
N SER A 112 25.77 7.40 13.93
CA SER A 112 26.76 6.87 14.88
C SER A 112 26.32 6.98 16.34
N LYS A 113 25.17 7.59 16.61
CA LYS A 113 24.64 7.81 17.96
C LYS A 113 23.50 6.89 18.29
N ASP A 114 22.64 6.61 17.32
CA ASP A 114 21.53 5.69 17.51
C ASP A 114 21.10 5.08 16.16
N HIS A 115 21.08 3.76 16.10
CA HIS A 115 20.65 2.97 14.96
C HIS A 115 20.27 1.58 15.45
N ASN A 116 18.97 1.31 15.50
CA ASN A 116 18.41 0.08 16.06
C ASN A 116 17.85 -0.84 14.98
N GLU A 117 17.61 -2.09 15.34
CA GLU A 117 16.81 -3.00 14.53
C GLU A 117 15.41 -2.42 14.30
N ASP A 118 14.95 -2.51 13.06
CA ASP A 118 13.60 -2.11 12.70
C ASP A 118 12.57 -3.06 13.30
N ARG A 119 11.40 -2.51 13.60
CA ARG A 119 10.24 -3.26 14.08
C ARG A 119 8.99 -2.83 13.32
N GLY A 120 7.83 -3.37 13.70
CA GLY A 120 6.62 -3.20 12.92
C GLY A 120 6.12 -1.76 12.81
N HIS A 121 5.37 -1.49 11.73
CA HIS A 121 4.85 -0.17 11.37
C HIS A 121 4.07 0.55 12.48
N TYR A 122 3.46 -0.19 13.41
CA TYR A 122 2.82 0.37 14.60
C TYR A 122 3.74 1.34 15.37
N TYR A 123 5.04 1.05 15.42
CA TYR A 123 6.02 1.86 16.14
C TYR A 123 6.76 2.87 15.27
N ALA A 124 6.42 3.01 13.98
CA ALA A 124 7.20 3.83 13.03
C ALA A 124 7.41 5.28 13.52
N LEU A 125 6.33 5.93 13.97
CA LEU A 125 6.41 7.30 14.51
C LEU A 125 7.08 7.34 15.88
N GLN A 126 6.73 6.40 16.77
CA GLN A 126 7.30 6.34 18.12
C GLN A 126 8.82 6.21 18.06
N ASP A 127 9.34 5.29 17.24
CA ASP A 127 10.77 5.06 17.06
C ASP A 127 11.47 6.26 16.43
N GLN A 128 10.78 6.98 15.52
CA GLN A 128 11.28 8.24 14.97
C GLN A 128 11.34 9.35 16.02
N MET A 129 10.37 9.43 16.93
CA MET A 129 10.38 10.42 18.01
C MET A 129 11.41 10.09 19.10
N ASP A 130 11.63 8.80 19.35
CA ASP A 130 12.48 8.33 20.43
C ASP A 130 13.96 8.27 20.06
N THR A 131 14.27 8.14 18.77
CA THR A 131 15.67 7.99 18.35
C THR A 131 16.51 9.20 18.77
N GLU A 132 17.73 8.96 19.24
CA GLU A 132 18.63 10.07 19.62
C GLU A 132 18.94 10.96 18.42
N ARG A 133 18.84 10.43 17.19
CA ARG A 133 19.17 11.17 15.94
C ARG A 133 18.38 12.47 15.76
N VAL A 134 17.11 12.52 16.19
CA VAL A 134 16.26 13.72 16.10
C VAL A 134 16.44 14.68 17.29
N LYS A 135 17.08 14.20 18.36
CA LYS A 135 17.33 14.98 19.59
C LYS A 135 18.66 15.72 19.54
N ILE A 136 19.66 15.15 18.88
CA ILE A 136 21.03 15.69 18.81
C ILE A 136 21.32 16.50 17.56
N VAL A 137 20.53 16.31 16.50
CA VAL A 137 20.64 17.02 15.22
C VAL A 137 19.25 17.53 14.88
N GLU A 138 19.18 18.79 14.48
CA GLU A 138 17.98 19.36 13.89
C GLU A 138 17.73 18.73 12.52
N GLN A 139 16.87 17.72 12.50
CA GLN A 139 16.48 17.01 11.28
C GLN A 139 15.40 17.80 10.52
N PRO A 140 15.38 17.75 9.18
CA PRO A 140 14.30 18.35 8.40
C PRO A 140 12.98 17.61 8.58
N GLY A 141 11.86 18.29 8.34
CA GLY A 141 10.51 17.75 8.37
C GLY A 141 10.31 16.64 7.34
N ALA A 142 11.14 16.62 6.29
CA ALA A 142 11.31 15.52 5.37
C ALA A 142 11.47 14.13 6.05
N CYS A 143 12.04 14.07 7.27
CA CYS A 143 12.13 12.81 8.03
C CYS A 143 10.76 12.21 8.38
N ALA A 144 9.72 13.02 8.61
CA ALA A 144 8.37 12.55 8.90
C ALA A 144 7.71 11.85 7.70
N ASN A 145 8.23 12.06 6.48
CA ASN A 145 7.61 11.61 5.24
C ASN A 145 7.32 10.10 5.18
N CYS A 146 8.07 9.28 5.90
CA CYS A 146 7.92 7.82 5.87
C CYS A 146 7.38 7.24 7.18
N HIS A 147 7.11 8.07 8.18
CA HIS A 147 6.88 7.64 9.55
C HIS A 147 5.57 8.14 10.15
N ALA A 148 4.97 9.19 9.57
CA ALA A 148 3.71 9.77 10.04
C ALA A 148 2.61 9.73 8.96
N ALA A 149 1.40 9.31 9.32
CA ALA A 149 0.23 9.29 8.43
C ALA A 149 -0.25 10.70 8.06
N GLU A 150 0.05 11.70 8.89
CA GLU A 150 -0.37 13.10 8.70
C GLU A 150 0.42 13.80 7.60
N THR A 151 1.58 13.27 7.20
CA THR A 151 2.47 13.90 6.22
C THR A 151 1.75 14.35 4.94
N PRO A 152 0.93 13.53 4.24
CA PRO A 152 0.27 13.99 3.02
C PRO A 152 -0.65 15.19 3.26
N GLN A 153 -1.32 15.25 4.42
CA GLN A 153 -2.18 16.37 4.81
C GLN A 153 -1.34 17.62 5.13
N LEU A 154 -0.27 17.47 5.91
CA LEU A 154 0.65 18.57 6.21
C LEU A 154 1.28 19.14 4.93
N ILE A 155 1.70 18.29 3.99
CA ILE A 155 2.21 18.73 2.69
C ILE A 155 1.14 19.47 1.89
N ALA A 156 -0.11 19.02 1.91
CA ALA A 156 -1.22 19.71 1.24
C ALA A 156 -1.49 21.09 1.86
N GLU A 157 -1.34 21.23 3.18
CA GLU A 157 -1.56 22.48 3.91
C GLU A 157 -0.43 23.49 3.76
N MET A 158 0.83 23.08 3.94
CA MET A 158 1.98 23.99 3.99
C MET A 158 2.81 24.01 2.70
N GLY A 159 2.62 23.04 1.82
CA GLY A 159 3.38 22.85 0.59
C GLY A 159 4.61 21.94 0.76
N TRP A 160 4.99 21.24 -0.32
CA TRP A 160 6.08 20.26 -0.34
C TRP A 160 7.41 20.84 0.16
N GLU A 161 7.81 21.99 -0.36
CA GLU A 161 9.09 22.60 -0.03
C GLU A 161 9.17 23.05 1.43
N ASN A 162 8.11 23.71 1.93
CA ASN A 162 8.04 24.14 3.32
C ASN A 162 8.05 22.94 4.27
N PHE A 163 7.23 21.91 4.00
CA PHE A 163 7.21 20.69 4.81
C PHE A 163 8.61 20.06 4.93
N ASN A 164 9.35 19.99 3.81
CA ASN A 164 10.69 19.41 3.82
C ASN A 164 11.68 20.27 4.62
N HIS A 165 11.65 21.59 4.43
CA HIS A 165 12.62 22.49 5.06
C HIS A 165 12.35 22.73 6.55
N THR A 166 11.08 22.76 6.98
CA THR A 166 10.70 23.01 8.38
C THR A 166 11.39 22.01 9.31
N PRO A 167 12.02 22.43 10.42
CA PRO A 167 12.62 21.51 11.37
C PRO A 167 11.61 20.47 11.89
N TYR A 168 12.00 19.19 11.93
CA TYR A 168 11.15 18.08 12.35
C TYR A 168 10.53 18.32 13.73
N ASN A 169 11.30 18.89 14.67
CA ASN A 169 10.82 19.16 16.02
C ASN A 169 9.74 20.26 16.10
N GLU A 170 9.60 21.10 15.07
CA GLU A 170 8.48 22.04 14.95
C GLU A 170 7.20 21.34 14.46
N LEU A 171 7.34 20.28 13.67
CA LEU A 171 6.20 19.48 13.16
C LEU A 171 5.74 18.42 14.16
N LYS A 172 6.60 18.00 15.09
CA LYS A 172 6.38 16.85 15.98
C LYS A 172 5.03 16.84 16.68
N GLU A 173 4.57 17.99 17.17
CA GLU A 173 3.27 18.12 17.87
C GLU A 173 2.05 17.93 16.95
N SER A 174 2.26 17.94 15.62
CA SER A 174 1.23 17.65 14.63
C SER A 174 1.25 16.18 14.17
N LEU A 175 2.21 15.38 14.63
CA LEU A 175 2.37 13.98 14.25
C LEU A 175 1.87 13.09 15.40
N HIS A 176 0.79 12.36 15.18
CA HIS A 176 0.14 11.54 16.20
C HIS A 176 0.09 10.07 15.82
N LEU A 177 0.02 9.77 14.53
CA LEU A 177 -0.14 8.43 14.01
C LEU A 177 1.08 7.99 13.19
N GLY A 178 1.52 6.76 13.43
CA GLY A 178 2.48 6.07 12.57
C GLY A 178 1.92 5.78 11.19
N SER A 179 2.46 4.77 10.51
CA SER A 179 1.86 4.34 9.23
C SER A 179 0.42 3.87 9.44
N SER A 180 -0.47 4.22 8.51
CA SER A 180 -1.91 3.96 8.57
C SER A 180 -2.44 3.28 7.30
N CYS A 181 -3.68 2.82 7.34
CA CYS A 181 -4.44 2.36 6.17
C CYS A 181 -4.45 3.40 5.05
N ALA A 182 -4.58 4.69 5.42
CA ALA A 182 -4.66 5.81 4.48
C ALA A 182 -3.40 6.00 3.63
N ASP A 183 -2.25 5.48 4.05
CA ASP A 183 -0.97 5.59 3.33
C ASP A 183 -0.94 4.81 2.02
N CYS A 184 -1.77 3.78 1.95
CA CYS A 184 -1.75 2.81 0.87
C CYS A 184 -3.13 2.61 0.24
N HIS A 185 -4.22 2.95 0.93
CA HIS A 185 -5.58 2.68 0.47
C HIS A 185 -6.39 3.96 0.29
N ASP A 186 -7.15 3.98 -0.80
CA ASP A 186 -8.20 4.95 -1.05
C ASP A 186 -9.41 4.64 -0.13
N PRO A 187 -9.92 5.62 0.64
CA PRO A 187 -11.02 5.40 1.60
C PRO A 187 -12.34 5.05 0.92
N ASP A 188 -12.51 5.42 -0.35
CA ASP A 188 -13.73 5.20 -1.11
C ASP A 188 -13.79 3.82 -1.74
N THR A 189 -12.70 3.39 -2.35
CA THR A 189 -12.64 2.20 -3.20
C THR A 189 -11.81 1.07 -2.62
N MET A 190 -10.99 1.36 -1.60
CA MET A 190 -9.90 0.49 -1.11
C MET A 190 -8.84 0.16 -2.15
N ALA A 191 -8.88 0.80 -3.32
CA ALA A 191 -7.82 0.68 -4.31
C ALA A 191 -6.49 1.11 -3.69
N LEU A 192 -5.41 0.49 -4.14
CA LEU A 192 -4.08 0.94 -3.74
C LEU A 192 -3.85 2.34 -4.33
N ARG A 193 -3.29 3.25 -3.53
CA ARG A 193 -2.89 4.59 -3.94
C ARG A 193 -1.49 4.91 -3.47
N ILE A 194 -0.85 5.86 -4.14
CA ILE A 194 0.39 6.48 -3.72
C ILE A 194 0.05 7.84 -3.12
N THR A 195 0.51 8.08 -1.90
CA THR A 195 0.27 9.32 -1.15
C THR A 195 1.54 10.13 -0.92
N ARG A 196 2.73 9.52 -1.05
CA ARG A 196 4.01 10.16 -0.74
C ARG A 196 4.60 10.86 -1.97
N PRO A 197 4.74 12.21 -1.97
CA PRO A 197 5.20 12.95 -3.16
C PRO A 197 6.60 12.59 -3.62
N ALA A 198 7.51 12.24 -2.70
CA ALA A 198 8.87 11.83 -3.06
C ALA A 198 8.91 10.67 -4.06
N PHE A 199 8.02 9.68 -3.90
CA PHE A 199 7.90 8.56 -4.84
C PHE A 199 7.36 9.01 -6.19
N ILE A 200 6.30 9.83 -6.19
CA ILE A 200 5.69 10.36 -7.43
C ILE A 200 6.74 11.15 -8.22
N ASN A 201 7.42 12.09 -7.57
CA ASN A 201 8.47 12.91 -8.16
C ASN A 201 9.60 12.05 -8.76
N ALA A 202 10.02 11.00 -8.06
CA ALA A 202 11.07 10.09 -8.54
C ALA A 202 10.63 9.26 -9.75
N MET A 203 9.36 8.84 -9.80
CA MET A 203 8.81 8.09 -10.91
C MET A 203 8.59 8.96 -12.15
N GLU A 204 8.12 10.20 -11.96
CA GLU A 204 7.99 11.19 -13.03
C GLU A 204 9.34 11.51 -13.69
N LYS A 205 10.41 11.66 -12.90
CA LYS A 205 11.78 11.84 -13.42
C LYS A 205 12.26 10.67 -14.28
N ARG A 206 11.67 9.49 -14.11
CA ARG A 206 11.93 8.30 -14.94
C ARG A 206 10.97 8.15 -16.11
N GLY A 207 10.05 9.10 -16.31
CA GLY A 207 9.01 9.05 -17.33
C GLY A 207 7.93 8.01 -17.06
N ILE A 208 7.71 7.62 -15.79
CA ILE A 208 6.72 6.62 -15.40
C ILE A 208 5.51 7.33 -14.78
N ASP A 209 4.36 7.19 -15.43
CA ASP A 209 3.08 7.63 -14.88
C ASP A 209 2.54 6.58 -13.89
N VAL A 210 2.61 6.90 -12.60
CA VAL A 210 2.14 6.02 -11.51
C VAL A 210 0.64 5.76 -11.55
N THR A 211 -0.16 6.60 -12.22
CA THR A 211 -1.62 6.39 -12.34
C THR A 211 -1.97 5.24 -13.28
N GLN A 212 -1.04 4.85 -14.15
CA GLN A 212 -1.18 3.73 -15.08
C GLN A 212 -0.56 2.43 -14.53
N ALA A 213 -0.10 2.44 -13.28
CA ALA A 213 0.52 1.28 -12.66
C ALA A 213 -0.46 0.10 -12.62
N THR A 214 0.04 -1.06 -13.04
CA THR A 214 -0.70 -2.31 -12.90
C THR A 214 -0.90 -2.66 -11.43
N ARG A 215 -1.88 -3.51 -11.13
CA ARG A 215 -2.08 -4.04 -9.77
C ARG A 215 -0.81 -4.69 -9.21
N GLN A 216 0.00 -5.33 -10.05
CA GLN A 216 1.22 -6.00 -9.60
C GLN A 216 2.32 -4.99 -9.24
N GLU A 217 2.46 -3.90 -10.00
CA GLU A 217 3.36 -2.80 -9.66
C GLU A 217 2.91 -2.10 -8.38
N MET A 218 1.63 -1.81 -8.23
CA MET A 218 1.08 -1.17 -7.03
C MET A 218 1.33 -1.97 -5.75
N ARG A 219 1.36 -3.31 -5.82
CA ARG A 219 1.72 -4.18 -4.68
C ARG A 219 3.17 -4.00 -4.20
N THR A 220 4.02 -3.39 -5.02
CA THR A 220 5.39 -3.01 -4.65
C THR A 220 5.50 -1.51 -4.41
N TYR A 221 4.84 -0.68 -5.21
CA TYR A 221 4.96 0.78 -5.14
C TYR A 221 4.50 1.33 -3.79
N VAL A 222 3.45 0.77 -3.18
CA VAL A 222 3.02 1.20 -1.85
C VAL A 222 4.10 1.04 -0.78
N CYS A 223 4.98 0.04 -0.92
CA CYS A 223 6.14 -0.16 -0.05
C CYS A 223 7.29 0.79 -0.42
N ALA A 224 7.51 0.98 -1.73
CA ALA A 224 8.56 1.83 -2.28
C ALA A 224 8.32 3.33 -2.05
N GLN A 225 7.17 3.71 -1.48
CA GLN A 225 6.98 5.05 -0.93
C GLN A 225 8.00 5.39 0.17
N CYS A 226 8.48 4.37 0.90
CA CYS A 226 9.32 4.53 2.08
C CYS A 226 10.59 3.66 2.06
N HIS A 227 10.50 2.40 1.61
CA HIS A 227 11.62 1.44 1.67
C HIS A 227 12.58 1.60 0.49
N VAL A 228 13.29 2.72 0.47
CA VAL A 228 14.17 3.13 -0.63
C VAL A 228 15.36 3.90 -0.10
N GLU A 229 16.42 3.97 -0.90
CA GLU A 229 17.51 4.94 -0.67
C GLU A 229 17.02 6.35 -1.01
N TYR A 230 17.42 7.33 -0.20
CA TYR A 230 17.03 8.72 -0.38
C TYR A 230 18.09 9.69 0.11
N TYR A 231 17.99 10.94 -0.33
CA TYR A 231 18.77 12.05 0.21
C TYR A 231 17.93 13.33 0.27
N PHE A 232 18.43 14.34 0.97
CA PHE A 232 17.81 15.67 1.05
C PHE A 232 18.53 16.64 0.10
N GLN A 233 17.85 17.03 -0.97
CA GLN A 233 18.40 17.86 -2.04
C GLN A 233 18.34 19.35 -1.68
N GLY A 234 19.47 20.04 -1.86
CA GLY A 234 19.56 21.50 -1.75
C GLY A 234 19.39 22.06 -0.33
N GLU A 235 19.22 23.38 -0.26
CA GLU A 235 19.03 24.12 1.00
C GLU A 235 17.66 23.81 1.64
N ASN A 236 16.64 23.59 0.80
CA ASN A 236 15.27 23.28 1.24
C ASN A 236 15.06 21.81 1.64
N LYS A 237 16.13 21.01 1.65
CA LYS A 237 16.14 19.62 2.11
C LYS A 237 15.08 18.73 1.46
N LEU A 238 14.82 18.93 0.16
CA LEU A 238 13.80 18.19 -0.57
C LEU A 238 14.11 16.70 -0.58
N LEU A 239 13.23 15.88 -0.01
CA LEU A 239 13.35 14.42 -0.04
C LEU A 239 13.34 13.92 -1.48
N THR A 240 14.43 13.26 -1.86
CA THR A 240 14.68 12.87 -3.25
C THR A 240 15.19 11.43 -3.32
N PHE A 241 14.61 10.64 -4.23
CA PHE A 241 15.11 9.30 -4.54
C PHE A 241 16.07 9.37 -5.74
N PRO A 242 17.30 8.84 -5.63
CA PRO A 242 18.34 9.02 -6.64
C PRO A 242 18.18 8.04 -7.82
N TRP A 243 17.03 8.05 -8.49
CA TRP A 243 16.67 7.03 -9.50
C TRP A 243 16.80 7.49 -10.96
N GLU A 244 17.26 8.72 -11.19
CA GLU A 244 17.39 9.33 -12.52
C GLU A 244 18.29 8.49 -13.45
N ASN A 245 19.30 7.84 -12.90
CA ASN A 245 20.27 7.01 -13.65
C ASN A 245 20.01 5.50 -13.52
N GLY A 246 18.84 5.10 -13.01
CA GLY A 246 18.51 3.70 -12.72
C GLY A 246 18.56 3.36 -11.23
N LEU A 247 18.35 2.09 -10.92
CA LEU A 247 18.20 1.57 -9.55
C LEU A 247 19.39 0.70 -9.10
N ALA A 248 20.38 0.51 -9.97
CA ALA A 248 21.58 -0.27 -9.65
C ALA A 248 22.56 0.56 -8.84
N ILE A 249 23.37 -0.13 -8.02
CA ILE A 249 24.51 0.43 -7.27
C ILE A 249 25.71 0.55 -8.20
#